data_AF-A0A0B8P2A2-F1
#
_entry.id   AF-A0A0B8P2A2-F1
#
_cell.length_a   1.000
_cell.length_b   1.000
_cell.length_c   1.000
_cell.angle_alpha   90.00
_cell.angle_beta   90.00
_cell.angle_gamma   90.00
#
_symmetry.space_group_name_H-M   'P 1'
#
loop_
_entity.id
_entity.type
_entity.pdbx_description
1 polymer ?
#
loop_
_entity_poly.entity_id
_entity_poly.type
_entity_poly.pdbx_seq_one_letter_code
_entity_poly.pdbx_strand_id
1 'polypeptide(L)'
;MSVTHMSEVEKNIHGELEELQETQEELVEAQKKNIWSGGWARTIGLASIVSIALGGFNDSVDAIEKMADFGLSQLTDIPSHKKLNKIYIRSSSEVLDQTFGAPVYIKRSSEGDVIKYYQDENFVISAISRDNAIVAYLVFPSEGFLPETIEHAGGVSFFDEYFEAIESVSDARASYARTGNYYIEENNGGEFGFLYSSISGVSEFTSPMDSTSRQLLSSVADAFMLDENITESIQALRSKVKPNFFGYSTLGINSLEDGILSNTEYRLINKR
;
A
#
# COMPACT_ATOMS: atom_id res chain seq x y z
N MET A 1 -62.27 13.65 -30.86
CA MET A 1 -61.24 14.68 -31.09
C MET A 1 -60.09 14.43 -30.11
N SER A 2 -59.05 13.69 -30.51
CA SER A 2 -57.83 13.52 -29.71
C SER A 2 -56.73 12.84 -30.54
N VAL A 3 -56.23 13.53 -31.58
CA VAL A 3 -55.04 13.04 -32.34
C VAL A 3 -54.01 14.15 -32.57
N THR A 4 -54.28 15.40 -32.20
CA THR A 4 -53.40 16.54 -32.53
C THR A 4 -52.42 16.95 -31.42
N HIS A 5 -52.45 16.31 -30.24
CA HIS A 5 -51.58 16.69 -29.10
C HIS A 5 -50.39 15.76 -28.85
N MET A 6 -50.26 14.63 -29.56
CA MET A 6 -49.12 13.69 -29.40
C MET A 6 -47.90 14.06 -30.25
N SER A 7 -48.05 14.77 -31.38
CA SER A 7 -46.92 15.06 -32.28
C SER A 7 -46.04 16.24 -31.85
N GLU A 8 -46.54 17.10 -30.94
CA GLU A 8 -45.81 18.27 -30.45
C GLU A 8 -44.89 17.92 -29.28
N VAL A 9 -45.30 16.95 -28.45
CA VAL A 9 -44.50 16.42 -27.34
C VAL A 9 -43.34 15.55 -27.86
N GLU A 10 -43.57 14.71 -28.87
CA GLU A 10 -42.50 13.92 -29.49
C GLU A 10 -41.48 14.81 -30.22
N LYS A 11 -41.91 15.92 -30.83
CA LYS A 11 -41.01 16.91 -31.46
C LYS A 11 -40.16 17.67 -30.44
N ASN A 12 -40.73 18.06 -29.30
CA ASN A 12 -39.96 18.71 -28.23
C ASN A 12 -38.93 17.77 -27.61
N ILE A 13 -39.29 16.49 -27.42
CA ILE A 13 -38.35 15.49 -26.89
C ILE A 13 -37.23 15.19 -27.89
N HIS A 14 -37.53 15.13 -29.20
CA HIS A 14 -36.46 14.97 -30.21
C HIS A 14 -35.55 16.19 -30.32
N GLY A 15 -36.10 17.41 -30.22
CA GLY A 15 -35.30 18.64 -30.20
C GLY A 15 -34.38 18.74 -28.98
N GLU A 16 -34.87 18.38 -27.78
CA GLU A 16 -34.05 18.33 -26.57
C GLU A 16 -32.98 17.22 -26.63
N LEU A 17 -33.26 16.10 -27.31
CA LEU A 17 -32.28 15.02 -27.48
C LEU A 17 -31.18 15.37 -28.50
N GLU A 18 -31.49 16.12 -29.56
CA GLU A 18 -30.50 16.65 -30.51
C GLU A 18 -29.62 17.72 -29.86
N GLU A 19 -30.19 18.64 -29.07
CA GLU A 19 -29.41 19.64 -28.32
C GLU A 19 -28.48 18.97 -27.27
N LEU A 20 -28.94 17.90 -26.61
CA LEU A 20 -28.11 17.13 -25.66
C LEU A 20 -27.01 16.32 -26.35
N GLN A 21 -27.21 15.88 -27.60
CA GLN A 21 -26.18 15.20 -28.40
C GLN A 21 -25.13 16.18 -28.93
N GLU A 22 -25.53 17.34 -29.46
CA GLU A 22 -24.60 18.39 -29.89
C GLU A 22 -23.77 18.92 -28.71
N THR A 23 -24.40 19.10 -27.53
CA THR A 23 -23.68 19.51 -26.30
C THR A 23 -22.67 18.43 -25.85
N GLN A 24 -22.97 17.14 -26.06
CA GLN A 24 -22.02 16.06 -25.74
C GLN A 24 -20.84 16.01 -26.71
N GLU A 25 -21.06 16.20 -28.01
CA GLU A 25 -19.99 16.22 -28.99
C GLU A 25 -19.07 17.44 -28.78
N GLU A 26 -19.64 18.60 -28.45
CA GLU A 26 -18.88 19.82 -28.15
C GLU A 26 -18.04 19.68 -26.85
N LEU A 27 -18.56 18.99 -25.83
CA LEU A 27 -17.83 18.68 -24.59
C LEU A 27 -16.72 17.65 -24.81
N VAL A 28 -16.94 16.65 -25.67
CA VAL A 28 -15.93 15.64 -26.03
C VAL A 28 -14.81 16.27 -26.88
N GLU A 29 -15.15 17.20 -27.76
CA GLU A 29 -14.17 17.92 -28.58
C GLU A 29 -13.37 18.94 -27.73
N ALA A 30 -14.02 19.59 -26.75
CA ALA A 30 -13.36 20.42 -25.74
C ALA A 30 -12.44 19.60 -24.81
N GLN A 31 -12.79 18.35 -24.49
CA GLN A 31 -11.91 17.42 -23.78
C GLN A 31 -10.70 17.01 -24.62
N LYS A 32 -10.88 16.69 -25.91
CA LYS A 32 -9.78 16.29 -26.81
C LYS A 32 -8.73 17.40 -26.97
N LYS A 33 -9.14 18.67 -26.94
CA LYS A 33 -8.24 19.83 -27.06
C LYS A 33 -7.46 20.16 -25.78
N ASN A 34 -7.93 19.71 -24.60
CA ASN A 34 -7.29 19.99 -23.30
C ASN A 34 -6.35 18.88 -22.79
N ILE A 35 -6.16 17.79 -23.55
CA ILE A 35 -5.26 16.66 -23.21
C ILE A 35 -3.77 16.98 -23.48
N TRP A 36 -3.39 18.26 -23.59
CA TRP A 36 -2.00 18.70 -23.77
C TRP A 36 -1.59 19.80 -22.76
N SER A 37 -1.96 19.64 -21.49
CA SER A 37 -1.20 20.26 -20.39
C SER A 37 -1.41 19.49 -19.08
N GLY A 38 -0.32 19.09 -18.45
CA GLY A 38 -0.31 18.16 -17.32
C GLY A 38 -0.99 18.68 -16.06
N GLY A 39 -1.43 17.73 -15.22
CA GLY A 39 -1.61 17.93 -13.78
C GLY A 39 -3.04 17.83 -13.23
N TRP A 40 -4.09 17.95 -14.05
CA TRP A 40 -5.47 18.11 -13.54
C TRP A 40 -6.49 17.08 -14.05
N ALA A 41 -6.06 16.04 -14.77
CA ALA A 41 -6.98 15.03 -15.34
C ALA A 41 -7.57 14.04 -14.31
N ARG A 42 -7.05 13.98 -13.07
CA ARG A 42 -7.50 13.02 -12.04
C ARG A 42 -8.75 13.46 -11.27
N THR A 43 -9.12 14.74 -11.27
CA THR A 43 -10.27 15.25 -10.50
C THR A 43 -11.59 15.20 -11.26
N ILE A 44 -11.58 15.20 -12.59
CA ILE A 44 -12.80 15.23 -13.42
C ILE A 44 -13.36 13.81 -13.65
N GLY A 45 -12.52 12.77 -13.57
CA GLY A 45 -12.96 11.37 -13.73
C GLY A 45 -13.93 10.87 -12.65
N LEU A 46 -13.93 11.49 -11.46
CA LEU A 46 -14.80 11.10 -10.34
C LEU A 46 -16.26 11.55 -10.54
N ALA A 47 -16.51 12.64 -11.30
CA ALA A 47 -17.86 13.13 -11.53
C ALA A 47 -18.62 12.34 -12.61
N SER A 48 -17.91 11.74 -13.58
CA SER A 48 -18.52 11.03 -14.71
C SER A 48 -18.94 9.59 -14.39
N ILE A 49 -18.35 8.96 -13.37
CA ILE A 49 -18.62 7.56 -13.03
C ILE A 49 -20.01 7.40 -12.38
N VAL A 50 -20.49 8.42 -11.68
CA VAL A 50 -21.82 8.43 -11.04
C VAL A 50 -22.95 8.42 -12.09
N SER A 51 -22.73 8.98 -13.28
CA SER A 51 -23.78 9.12 -14.30
C SER A 51 -24.00 7.86 -15.15
N ILE A 52 -23.03 6.94 -15.22
CA ILE A 52 -23.10 5.75 -16.10
C ILE A 52 -23.66 4.51 -15.37
N ALA A 53 -23.65 4.49 -14.03
CA ALA A 53 -23.92 3.27 -13.25
C ALA A 53 -25.40 2.99 -12.88
N LEU A 54 -26.37 3.84 -13.28
CA LEU A 54 -27.79 3.66 -12.92
C LEU A 54 -28.56 2.62 -13.77
N GLY A 55 -27.87 1.82 -14.58
CA GLY A 55 -28.48 0.84 -15.49
C GLY A 55 -28.06 -0.61 -15.23
N GLY A 56 -28.52 -1.22 -14.14
CA GLY A 56 -28.41 -2.68 -13.96
C GLY A 56 -28.55 -3.12 -12.51
N PHE A 57 -29.74 -3.54 -12.09
CA PHE A 57 -30.03 -4.00 -10.74
C PHE A 57 -29.90 -5.53 -10.64
N ASN A 58 -28.90 -6.02 -9.90
CA ASN A 58 -29.07 -6.94 -8.75
C ASN A 58 -27.72 -7.31 -8.09
N ASP A 59 -26.60 -7.27 -8.83
CA ASP A 59 -25.22 -7.48 -8.30
C ASP A 59 -24.46 -6.16 -8.06
N SER A 60 -25.08 -5.03 -8.40
CA SER A 60 -24.45 -3.70 -8.40
C SER A 60 -24.47 -3.01 -7.04
N VAL A 61 -25.30 -3.45 -6.09
CA VAL A 61 -25.43 -2.79 -4.77
C VAL A 61 -24.18 -3.06 -3.91
N ASP A 62 -23.73 -4.31 -3.83
CA ASP A 62 -22.49 -4.68 -3.13
C ASP A 62 -21.24 -4.06 -3.78
N ALA A 63 -21.25 -3.90 -5.10
CA ALA A 63 -20.17 -3.24 -5.83
C ALA A 63 -20.17 -1.71 -5.59
N ILE A 64 -21.35 -1.08 -5.54
CA ILE A 64 -21.50 0.35 -5.22
C ILE A 64 -21.12 0.61 -3.76
N GLU A 65 -21.50 -0.25 -2.83
CA GLU A 65 -21.12 -0.11 -1.41
C GLU A 65 -19.60 -0.22 -1.25
N LYS A 66 -18.96 -1.21 -1.87
CA LYS A 66 -17.49 -1.33 -1.87
C LYS A 66 -16.78 -0.17 -2.57
N MET A 67 -17.34 0.36 -3.66
CA MET A 67 -16.80 1.54 -4.34
C MET A 67 -16.96 2.82 -3.51
N ALA A 68 -18.09 2.97 -2.80
CA ALA A 68 -18.33 4.08 -1.90
C ALA A 68 -17.42 4.00 -0.66
N ASP A 69 -17.26 2.83 -0.08
CA ASP A 69 -16.35 2.57 1.04
C ASP A 69 -14.90 2.84 0.64
N PHE A 70 -14.48 2.36 -0.54
CA PHE A 70 -13.15 2.64 -1.10
C PHE A 70 -12.96 4.14 -1.38
N GLY A 71 -13.97 4.81 -1.92
CA GLY A 71 -13.91 6.25 -2.20
C GLY A 71 -13.82 7.09 -0.93
N LEU A 72 -14.61 6.75 0.10
CA LEU A 72 -14.58 7.43 1.40
C LEU A 72 -13.29 7.13 2.16
N SER A 73 -12.80 5.90 2.17
CA SER A 73 -11.53 5.53 2.83
C SER A 73 -10.35 6.27 2.19
N GLN A 74 -10.29 6.31 0.85
CA GLN A 74 -9.28 7.08 0.15
C GLN A 74 -9.31 8.56 0.53
N LEU A 75 -10.49 9.16 0.71
CA LEU A 75 -10.63 10.56 1.13
C LEU A 75 -10.18 10.78 2.59
N THR A 76 -10.53 9.88 3.51
CA THR A 76 -10.10 9.97 4.91
C THR A 76 -8.60 9.76 5.06
N ASP A 77 -8.00 8.97 4.17
CA ASP A 77 -6.60 8.55 4.27
C ASP A 77 -5.63 9.45 3.49
N ILE A 78 -6.13 10.45 2.72
CA ILE A 78 -5.31 11.43 2.00
C ILE A 78 -4.15 12.00 2.85
N PRO A 79 -4.37 12.41 4.12
CA PRO A 79 -3.29 12.94 4.94
C PRO A 79 -2.17 11.91 5.17
N SER A 80 -2.53 10.67 5.47
CA SER A 80 -1.60 9.57 5.72
C SER A 80 -0.81 9.20 4.46
N HIS A 81 -1.46 9.12 3.31
CA HIS A 81 -0.78 8.96 2.01
C HIS A 81 0.24 10.08 1.74
N LYS A 82 -0.15 11.34 1.97
CA LYS A 82 0.75 12.50 1.78
C LYS A 82 1.97 12.44 2.68
N LYS A 83 1.85 11.92 3.90
CA LYS A 83 2.97 11.76 4.82
C LYS A 83 3.95 10.67 4.34
N LEU A 84 3.46 9.54 3.84
CA LEU A 84 4.33 8.47 3.31
C LEU A 84 5.18 8.97 2.13
N ASN A 85 4.62 9.80 1.26
CA ASN A 85 5.35 10.38 0.11
C ASN A 85 6.46 11.37 0.51
N LYS A 86 6.64 11.66 1.81
CA LYS A 86 7.74 12.49 2.33
C LYS A 86 8.93 11.67 2.79
N ILE A 87 8.81 10.36 2.84
CA ILE A 87 9.88 9.46 3.28
C ILE A 87 10.72 9.09 2.06
N TYR A 88 12.03 9.33 2.13
CA TYR A 88 12.96 8.81 1.15
C TYR A 88 14.32 8.54 1.78
N ILE A 89 14.98 7.50 1.30
CA ILE A 89 16.31 7.09 1.74
C ILE A 89 17.32 8.22 1.46
N ARG A 90 18.29 8.39 2.35
CA ARG A 90 19.31 9.46 2.39
C ARG A 90 18.78 10.86 2.74
N SER A 91 17.49 11.03 2.99
CA SER A 91 16.98 12.26 3.60
C SER A 91 17.45 12.42 5.05
N SER A 92 17.37 13.63 5.60
CA SER A 92 17.69 13.85 7.01
C SER A 92 16.61 13.21 7.90
N SER A 93 17.02 12.66 9.03
CA SER A 93 16.10 11.98 9.95
C SER A 93 15.06 12.93 10.55
N GLU A 94 15.38 14.23 10.63
CA GLU A 94 14.47 15.28 11.10
C GLU A 94 13.28 15.53 10.18
N VAL A 95 13.36 15.15 8.90
CA VAL A 95 12.20 15.23 7.99
C VAL A 95 11.05 14.39 8.54
N LEU A 96 11.34 13.25 9.18
CA LEU A 96 10.33 12.42 9.82
C LEU A 96 9.77 13.08 11.08
N ASP A 97 10.61 13.67 11.93
CA ASP A 97 10.15 14.40 13.12
C ASP A 97 9.19 15.55 12.74
N GLN A 98 9.46 16.24 11.61
CA GLN A 98 8.60 17.31 11.09
C GLN A 98 7.30 16.78 10.46
N THR A 99 7.35 15.60 9.84
CA THR A 99 6.21 15.01 9.10
C THR A 99 5.24 14.29 10.04
N PHE A 100 5.78 13.56 11.02
CA PHE A 100 5.03 12.66 11.90
C PHE A 100 4.96 13.14 13.35
N GLY A 101 5.73 14.18 13.72
CA GLY A 101 5.92 14.58 15.10
C GLY A 101 7.00 13.74 15.80
N ALA A 102 7.05 13.85 17.13
CA ALA A 102 8.04 13.12 17.92
C ALA A 102 7.85 11.59 17.78
N PRO A 103 8.93 10.80 17.67
CA PRO A 103 8.84 9.35 17.62
C PRO A 103 8.24 8.80 18.92
N VAL A 104 7.37 7.80 18.80
CA VAL A 104 6.70 7.14 19.93
C VAL A 104 7.61 6.16 20.67
N TYR A 105 8.66 5.68 20.01
CA TYR A 105 9.65 4.78 20.57
C TYR A 105 10.98 4.93 19.85
N ILE A 106 12.08 4.80 20.57
CA ILE A 106 13.44 4.90 20.03
C ILE A 106 14.29 3.79 20.64
N LYS A 107 15.01 3.05 19.79
CA LYS A 107 16.05 2.11 20.22
C LYS A 107 17.28 2.20 19.31
N ARG A 108 18.30 1.41 19.60
CA ARG A 108 19.49 1.27 18.77
C ARG A 108 19.57 -0.14 18.19
N SER A 109 20.04 -0.25 16.95
CA SER A 109 20.39 -1.53 16.37
C SER A 109 21.64 -2.10 17.04
N SER A 110 21.89 -3.37 16.80
CA SER A 110 23.12 -4.07 17.16
C SER A 110 24.39 -3.41 16.59
N GLU A 111 24.28 -2.74 15.43
CA GLU A 111 25.35 -1.97 14.79
C GLU A 111 25.48 -0.52 15.31
N GLY A 112 24.57 -0.09 16.20
CA GLY A 112 24.58 1.25 16.81
C GLY A 112 23.75 2.31 16.09
N ASP A 113 23.10 1.96 14.97
CA ASP A 113 22.18 2.84 14.25
C ASP A 113 20.97 3.21 15.11
N VAL A 114 20.41 4.39 14.87
CA VAL A 114 19.24 4.86 15.62
C VAL A 114 17.98 4.43 14.89
N ILE A 115 17.14 3.66 15.59
CA ILE A 115 15.83 3.21 15.11
C ILE A 115 14.77 4.05 15.81
N LYS A 116 14.04 4.85 15.04
CA LYS A 116 12.91 5.66 15.52
C LYS A 116 11.62 5.09 14.98
N TYR A 117 10.61 4.99 15.84
CA TYR A 117 9.27 4.56 15.48
C TYR A 117 8.32 5.76 15.49
N TYR A 118 7.57 5.93 14.41
CA TYR A 118 6.57 6.98 14.29
C TYR A 118 5.20 6.35 14.12
N GLN A 119 4.20 6.92 14.79
CA GLN A 119 2.83 6.46 14.75
C GLN A 119 1.99 7.45 13.94
N ASP A 120 1.30 6.94 12.92
CA ASP A 120 0.18 7.59 12.27
C ASP A 120 -1.13 6.87 12.67
N GLU A 121 -2.28 7.46 12.34
CA GLU A 121 -3.57 6.78 12.55
C GLU A 121 -3.68 5.50 11.71
N ASN A 122 -3.05 5.50 10.54
CA ASN A 122 -3.20 4.44 9.54
C ASN A 122 -1.98 3.52 9.40
N PHE A 123 -0.86 3.78 10.08
CA PHE A 123 0.33 2.94 10.01
C PHE A 123 1.36 3.23 11.12
N VAL A 124 2.33 2.34 11.25
CA VAL A 124 3.58 2.56 12.00
C VAL A 124 4.76 2.61 11.03
N ILE A 125 5.68 3.55 11.24
CA ILE A 125 6.97 3.57 10.53
C ILE A 125 8.06 3.17 11.50
N SER A 126 8.92 2.24 11.08
CA SER A 126 10.23 2.02 11.67
C SER A 126 11.28 2.64 10.76
N ALA A 127 11.98 3.68 11.21
CA ALA A 127 13.01 4.36 10.44
C ALA A 127 14.38 4.16 11.08
N ILE A 128 15.32 3.66 10.30
CA ILE A 128 16.70 3.44 10.71
C ILE A 128 17.55 4.57 10.14
N SER A 129 18.35 5.19 11.00
CA SER A 129 19.20 6.31 10.66
C SER A 129 20.64 6.15 11.12
N ARG A 130 21.56 6.58 10.25
CA ARG A 130 23.01 6.59 10.46
C ARG A 130 23.52 7.98 10.10
N ASP A 131 24.32 8.58 10.98
CA ASP A 131 24.84 9.95 10.81
C ASP A 131 23.75 10.97 10.45
N ASN A 132 22.58 10.81 11.08
CA ASN A 132 21.40 11.64 10.89
C ASN A 132 20.74 11.58 9.49
N ALA A 133 21.13 10.62 8.65
CA ALA A 133 20.46 10.31 7.40
C ALA A 133 19.63 9.02 7.53
N ILE A 134 18.45 8.97 6.90
CA ILE A 134 17.64 7.76 6.82
C ILE A 134 18.36 6.76 5.91
N VAL A 135 18.67 5.57 6.43
CA VAL A 135 19.33 4.50 5.68
C VAL A 135 18.41 3.33 5.36
N ALA A 136 17.32 3.19 6.13
CA ALA A 136 16.23 2.27 5.83
C ALA A 136 14.93 2.76 6.47
N TYR A 137 13.80 2.32 5.94
CA TYR A 137 12.52 2.40 6.63
C TYR A 137 11.61 1.23 6.29
N LEU A 138 10.76 0.86 7.25
CA LEU A 138 9.70 -0.12 7.10
C LEU A 138 8.37 0.56 7.46
N VAL A 139 7.34 0.35 6.65
CA VAL A 139 5.98 0.84 6.83
C VAL A 139 5.09 -0.36 7.14
N PHE A 140 4.41 -0.29 8.28
CA PHE A 140 3.49 -1.30 8.79
C PHE A 140 2.06 -0.73 8.79
N PRO A 141 1.27 -0.95 7.72
CA PRO A 141 -0.10 -0.47 7.63
C PRO A 141 -1.00 -1.05 8.71
N SER A 142 -1.92 -0.22 9.21
CA SER A 142 -3.07 -0.67 9.97
C SER A 142 -4.05 -1.42 9.06
N GLU A 143 -4.88 -2.28 9.65
CA GLU A 143 -5.94 -2.98 8.92
C GLU A 143 -6.86 -1.99 8.19
N GLY A 144 -7.13 -2.24 6.90
CA GLY A 144 -7.98 -1.41 6.05
C GLY A 144 -7.27 -0.27 5.32
N PHE A 145 -6.04 0.09 5.71
CA PHE A 145 -5.25 1.10 5.00
C PHE A 145 -4.40 0.47 3.89
N LEU A 146 -4.53 0.99 2.66
CA LEU A 146 -3.83 0.48 1.48
C LEU A 146 -2.85 1.54 0.94
N PRO A 147 -1.57 1.56 1.36
CA PRO A 147 -0.62 2.55 0.88
C PRO A 147 -0.25 2.34 -0.60
N GLU A 148 0.12 3.44 -1.26
CA GLU A 148 0.59 3.42 -2.64
C GLU A 148 1.97 2.75 -2.71
N THR A 149 2.06 1.64 -3.46
CA THR A 149 3.24 0.79 -3.57
C THR A 149 3.75 0.67 -5.01
N ILE A 150 3.34 1.59 -5.90
CA ILE A 150 3.69 1.56 -7.33
C ILE A 150 5.20 1.55 -7.59
N GLU A 151 5.98 2.25 -6.75
CA GLU A 151 7.44 2.35 -6.86
C GLU A 151 8.16 1.11 -6.27
N HIS A 152 7.43 0.25 -5.55
CA HIS A 152 7.96 -0.93 -4.87
C HIS A 152 8.09 -2.12 -5.84
N ALA A 153 8.95 -3.09 -5.53
CA ALA A 153 9.16 -4.27 -6.39
C ALA A 153 7.87 -5.08 -6.67
N GLY A 154 6.93 -5.13 -5.73
CA GLY A 154 5.63 -5.79 -5.93
C GLY A 154 4.57 -4.93 -6.63
N GLY A 155 4.88 -3.67 -6.96
CA GLY A 155 3.99 -2.75 -7.66
C GLY A 155 2.66 -2.50 -6.95
N VAL A 156 1.65 -2.10 -7.72
CA VAL A 156 0.33 -1.68 -7.21
C VAL A 156 -0.47 -2.78 -6.50
N SER A 157 -0.18 -4.06 -6.79
CA SER A 157 -0.90 -5.21 -6.23
C SER A 157 -0.18 -5.82 -5.03
N PHE A 158 0.82 -5.12 -4.46
CA PHE A 158 1.72 -5.67 -3.45
C PHE A 158 1.03 -6.39 -2.29
N PHE A 159 -0.01 -5.80 -1.69
CA PHE A 159 -0.73 -6.41 -0.56
C PHE A 159 -1.80 -7.43 -0.97
N ASP A 160 -2.19 -7.45 -2.25
CA ASP A 160 -3.24 -8.31 -2.76
C ASP A 160 -2.71 -9.66 -3.27
N GLU A 161 -1.43 -9.72 -3.59
CA GLU A 161 -0.72 -10.89 -4.11
C GLU A 161 0.03 -11.64 -3.00
N TYR A 162 0.35 -12.91 -3.25
CA TYR A 162 1.30 -13.64 -2.40
C TYR A 162 2.74 -13.21 -2.74
N PHE A 163 3.70 -13.45 -1.84
CA PHE A 163 5.11 -13.13 -2.09
C PHE A 163 5.65 -13.77 -3.38
N GLU A 164 5.10 -14.89 -3.84
CA GLU A 164 5.53 -15.54 -5.10
C GLU A 164 5.40 -14.65 -6.34
N ALA A 165 4.46 -13.70 -6.32
CA ALA A 165 4.25 -12.76 -7.42
C ALA A 165 5.31 -11.65 -7.47
N ILE A 166 6.03 -11.42 -6.37
CA ILE A 166 7.10 -10.42 -6.30
C ILE A 166 8.35 -11.04 -6.92
N GLU A 167 8.80 -10.50 -8.05
CA GLU A 167 9.96 -11.06 -8.73
C GLU A 167 11.23 -10.95 -7.87
N SER A 168 12.00 -12.03 -7.85
CA SER A 168 13.35 -12.10 -7.27
C SER A 168 13.44 -11.89 -5.75
N VAL A 169 14.17 -12.78 -5.09
CA VAL A 169 14.59 -12.60 -3.69
C VAL A 169 16.10 -12.75 -3.64
N SER A 170 16.78 -11.69 -3.21
CA SER A 170 18.24 -11.70 -3.04
C SER A 170 18.63 -12.26 -1.68
N ASP A 171 17.88 -11.91 -0.64
CA ASP A 171 18.12 -12.35 0.73
C ASP A 171 16.79 -12.44 1.48
N ALA A 172 16.72 -13.30 2.49
CA ALA A 172 15.53 -13.47 3.31
C ALA A 172 15.91 -13.85 4.74
N ARG A 173 15.04 -13.48 5.68
CA ARG A 173 15.12 -13.88 7.09
C ARG A 173 13.75 -14.24 7.62
N ALA A 174 13.75 -15.11 8.62
CA ALA A 174 12.54 -15.51 9.31
C ALA A 174 12.82 -15.67 10.81
N SER A 175 11.85 -15.26 11.61
CA SER A 175 11.80 -15.54 13.04
C SER A 175 10.51 -16.24 13.37
N TYR A 176 10.61 -17.37 14.09
CA TYR A 176 9.51 -18.05 14.72
C TYR A 176 9.78 -18.19 16.22
N ALA A 177 9.30 -17.22 17.01
CA ALA A 177 9.59 -17.11 18.43
C ALA A 177 8.43 -16.48 19.20
N ARG A 178 8.38 -16.75 20.51
CA ARG A 178 7.34 -16.19 21.41
C ARG A 178 7.31 -14.66 21.42
N THR A 179 8.43 -14.02 21.14
CA THR A 179 8.59 -12.56 21.16
C THR A 179 8.10 -11.89 19.88
N GLY A 180 8.06 -12.60 18.76
CA GLY A 180 7.65 -12.05 17.48
C GLY A 180 7.89 -13.05 16.36
N ASN A 181 6.89 -13.15 15.49
CA ASN A 181 6.93 -13.99 14.29
C ASN A 181 6.92 -13.07 13.07
N TYR A 182 7.91 -13.22 12.20
CA TYR A 182 7.99 -12.45 10.98
C TYR A 182 8.79 -13.20 9.91
N TYR A 183 8.48 -12.86 8.66
CA TYR A 183 9.31 -13.14 7.50
C TYR A 183 9.59 -11.82 6.79
N ILE A 184 10.83 -11.64 6.35
CA ILE A 184 11.28 -10.45 5.64
C ILE A 184 12.17 -10.91 4.48
N GLU A 185 11.98 -10.31 3.31
CA GLU A 185 12.78 -10.57 2.12
C GLU A 185 13.21 -9.26 1.45
N GLU A 186 14.40 -9.33 0.86
CA GLU A 186 14.94 -8.29 0.00
C GLU A 186 14.62 -8.68 -1.45
N ASN A 187 13.96 -7.76 -2.16
CA ASN A 187 13.57 -7.98 -3.55
C ASN A 187 14.41 -7.12 -4.48
N ASN A 188 14.91 -7.75 -5.55
CA ASN A 188 15.59 -7.05 -6.62
C ASN A 188 14.54 -6.44 -7.54
N GLY A 189 14.34 -5.12 -7.46
CA GLY A 189 13.36 -4.45 -8.31
C GLY A 189 12.92 -3.10 -7.75
N GLY A 190 11.74 -2.67 -8.18
CA GLY A 190 11.19 -1.36 -7.87
C GLY A 190 11.81 -0.24 -8.72
N GLU A 191 11.14 0.92 -8.72
CA GLU A 191 11.55 2.09 -9.52
C GLU A 191 12.98 2.56 -9.16
N PHE A 192 13.38 2.34 -7.91
CA PHE A 192 14.64 2.83 -7.36
C PHE A 192 15.65 1.71 -7.03
N GLY A 193 15.49 0.51 -7.62
CA GLY A 193 16.33 -0.65 -7.33
C GLY A 193 17.85 -0.47 -7.54
N PHE A 194 18.28 0.60 -8.23
CA PHE A 194 19.70 0.97 -8.36
C PHE A 194 20.26 1.76 -7.16
N LEU A 195 19.39 2.34 -6.34
CA LEU A 195 19.77 3.22 -5.22
C LEU A 195 19.63 2.54 -3.86
N TYR A 196 18.63 1.67 -3.74
CA TYR A 196 18.28 0.93 -2.54
C TYR A 196 17.41 -0.27 -2.90
N SER A 197 17.38 -1.26 -2.02
CA SER A 197 16.59 -2.47 -2.19
C SER A 197 15.16 -2.25 -1.71
N SER A 198 14.20 -2.86 -2.41
CA SER A 198 12.82 -3.01 -1.94
C SER A 198 12.76 -4.12 -0.90
N ILE A 199 12.00 -3.87 0.17
CA ILE A 199 11.86 -4.79 1.29
C ILE A 199 10.40 -5.18 1.40
N SER A 200 10.14 -6.48 1.36
CA SER A 200 8.82 -7.05 1.60
C SER A 200 8.82 -7.85 2.88
N GLY A 201 7.71 -7.85 3.59
CA GLY A 201 7.61 -8.80 4.69
C GLY A 201 6.23 -8.90 5.29
N VAL A 202 6.14 -9.83 6.23
CA VAL A 202 4.94 -10.15 6.97
C VAL A 202 5.30 -10.30 8.44
N SER A 203 4.53 -9.68 9.33
CA SER A 203 4.74 -9.77 10.77
C SER A 203 3.43 -9.96 11.52
N GLU A 204 3.44 -10.81 12.55
CA GLU A 204 2.24 -11.09 13.35
C GLU A 204 1.81 -9.94 14.26
N PHE A 205 2.65 -8.92 14.48
CA PHE A 205 2.28 -7.84 15.41
C PHE A 205 1.22 -6.90 14.82
N THR A 206 1.14 -6.76 13.50
CA THR A 206 0.10 -5.98 12.81
C THR A 206 -1.14 -6.81 12.53
N SER A 207 -0.95 -8.07 12.11
CA SER A 207 -2.05 -8.98 11.79
C SER A 207 -1.64 -10.42 12.05
N PRO A 208 -2.45 -11.22 12.77
CA PRO A 208 -2.11 -12.60 13.09
C PRO A 208 -2.05 -13.47 11.83
N MET A 209 -1.07 -14.38 11.78
CA MET A 209 -1.01 -15.38 10.73
C MET A 209 -1.96 -16.55 11.04
N ASP A 210 -2.53 -17.15 10.00
CA ASP A 210 -3.25 -18.41 10.13
C ASP A 210 -2.31 -19.58 10.49
N SER A 211 -2.89 -20.72 10.89
CA SER A 211 -2.12 -21.88 11.31
C SER A 211 -1.19 -22.45 10.23
N THR A 212 -1.61 -22.40 8.97
CA THR A 212 -0.82 -22.92 7.84
C THR A 212 0.37 -22.01 7.58
N SER A 213 0.12 -20.70 7.51
CA SER A 213 1.17 -19.68 7.33
C SER A 213 2.20 -19.73 8.46
N ARG A 214 1.77 -19.89 9.72
CA ARG A 214 2.69 -20.08 10.85
C ARG A 214 3.54 -21.34 10.75
N GLN A 215 2.96 -22.46 10.30
CA GLN A 215 3.71 -23.70 10.13
C GLN A 215 4.78 -23.55 9.05
N LEU A 216 4.43 -22.93 7.92
CA LEU A 216 5.39 -22.62 6.85
C LEU A 216 6.49 -21.69 7.36
N LEU A 217 6.14 -20.67 8.14
CA LEU A 217 7.12 -19.76 8.75
C LEU A 217 8.09 -20.50 9.67
N SER A 218 7.58 -21.39 10.52
CA SER A 218 8.43 -22.24 11.37
C SER A 218 9.39 -23.08 10.54
N SER A 219 8.92 -23.67 9.43
CA SER A 219 9.79 -24.45 8.54
C SER A 219 10.88 -23.61 7.87
N VAL A 220 10.61 -22.34 7.54
CA VAL A 220 11.63 -21.41 7.03
C VAL A 220 12.64 -21.06 8.12
N ALA A 221 12.18 -20.75 9.34
CA ALA A 221 13.06 -20.43 10.46
C ALA A 221 13.97 -21.62 10.83
N ASP A 222 13.42 -22.84 10.87
CA ASP A 222 14.18 -24.07 11.14
C ASP A 222 15.22 -24.32 10.03
N ALA A 223 14.86 -24.12 8.76
CA ALA A 223 15.77 -24.23 7.62
C ALA A 223 16.97 -23.28 7.74
N PHE A 224 16.75 -22.02 8.16
CA PHE A 224 17.83 -21.07 8.42
C PHE A 224 18.73 -21.49 9.59
N MET A 225 18.19 -22.12 10.62
CA MET A 225 18.96 -22.59 11.78
C MET A 225 19.78 -23.84 11.50
N LEU A 226 19.25 -24.74 10.68
CA LEU A 226 19.86 -26.05 10.39
C LEU A 226 20.72 -26.02 9.12
N ASP A 227 20.73 -24.92 8.36
CA ASP A 227 21.37 -24.79 7.06
C ASP A 227 20.87 -25.86 6.05
N GLU A 228 19.58 -26.16 6.14
CA GLU A 228 18.90 -27.19 5.35
C GLU A 228 17.93 -26.55 4.34
N ASN A 229 18.00 -26.99 3.07
CA ASN A 229 17.08 -26.69 1.96
C ASN A 229 16.21 -25.40 2.07
N ILE A 230 16.87 -24.27 2.31
CA ILE A 230 16.23 -22.97 2.58
C ILE A 230 15.32 -22.55 1.43
N THR A 231 15.74 -22.80 0.19
CA THR A 231 15.02 -22.40 -1.02
C THR A 231 13.62 -23.00 -1.11
N GLU A 232 13.46 -24.30 -0.85
CA GLU A 232 12.15 -24.96 -0.91
C GLU A 232 11.21 -24.44 0.18
N SER A 233 11.71 -24.28 1.41
CA SER A 233 10.90 -23.75 2.51
C SER A 233 10.45 -22.32 2.24
N ILE A 234 11.34 -21.46 1.71
CA ILE A 234 10.99 -20.09 1.30
C ILE A 234 9.92 -20.12 0.21
N GLN A 235 10.09 -20.91 -0.85
CA GLN A 235 9.09 -20.98 -1.92
C GLN A 235 7.72 -21.46 -1.43
N ALA A 236 7.70 -22.45 -0.52
CA ALA A 236 6.46 -22.92 0.08
C ALA A 236 5.73 -21.80 0.85
N LEU A 237 6.46 -21.04 1.67
CA LEU A 237 5.91 -19.87 2.37
C LEU A 237 5.42 -18.81 1.38
N ARG A 238 6.24 -18.48 0.37
CA ARG A 238 5.93 -17.43 -0.59
C ARG A 238 4.67 -17.70 -1.42
N SER A 239 4.32 -18.96 -1.65
CA SER A 239 3.10 -19.35 -2.38
C SER A 239 1.80 -19.25 -1.57
N LYS A 240 1.88 -18.94 -0.27
CA LYS A 240 0.72 -18.96 0.65
C LYS A 240 0.57 -17.73 1.51
N VAL A 241 1.62 -16.91 1.62
CA VAL A 241 1.62 -15.76 2.53
C VAL A 241 1.68 -14.47 1.71
N LYS A 242 0.81 -13.52 2.07
CA LYS A 242 0.82 -12.16 1.53
C LYS A 242 1.66 -11.25 2.42
N PRO A 243 2.37 -10.27 1.86
CA PRO A 243 3.05 -9.28 2.68
C PRO A 243 2.03 -8.43 3.45
N ASN A 244 2.44 -7.93 4.62
CA ASN A 244 1.67 -6.97 5.41
C ASN A 244 2.49 -5.76 5.85
N PHE A 245 3.74 -5.65 5.38
CA PHE A 245 4.56 -4.46 5.49
C PHE A 245 5.51 -4.39 4.30
N PHE A 246 6.01 -3.19 4.02
CA PHE A 246 6.99 -2.94 2.98
C PHE A 246 8.02 -1.91 3.43
N GLY A 247 9.06 -1.70 2.65
CA GLY A 247 10.05 -0.68 2.94
C GLY A 247 11.12 -0.58 1.88
N TYR A 248 12.12 0.24 2.21
CA TYR A 248 13.32 0.38 1.40
C TYR A 248 14.54 0.47 2.28
N SER A 249 15.68 -0.02 1.78
CA SER A 249 16.90 -0.13 2.56
C SER A 249 18.17 0.04 1.72
N THR A 250 19.15 0.71 2.30
CA THR A 250 20.57 0.64 1.87
C THR A 250 21.40 -0.30 2.72
N LEU A 251 20.80 -0.87 3.77
CA LEU A 251 21.38 -1.87 4.66
C LEU A 251 20.97 -3.28 4.20
N GLY A 252 21.77 -4.27 4.56
CA GLY A 252 21.39 -5.67 4.40
C GLY A 252 20.26 -6.07 5.36
N ILE A 253 19.56 -7.15 5.04
CA ILE A 253 18.34 -7.58 5.74
C ILE A 253 18.54 -7.82 7.24
N ASN A 254 19.73 -8.25 7.65
CA ASN A 254 20.08 -8.49 9.06
C ASN A 254 19.88 -7.23 9.91
N SER A 255 20.25 -6.06 9.39
CA SER A 255 20.13 -4.79 10.12
C SER A 255 18.66 -4.34 10.20
N LEU A 256 17.78 -4.86 9.33
CA LEU A 256 16.36 -4.54 9.31
C LEU A 256 15.53 -5.34 10.33
N GLU A 257 16.00 -6.53 10.73
CA GLU A 257 15.34 -7.36 11.74
C GLU A 257 15.19 -6.60 13.07
N ASP A 258 16.21 -5.83 13.47
CA ASP A 258 16.17 -4.94 14.64
C ASP A 258 15.08 -3.86 14.51
N GLY A 259 14.70 -3.50 13.28
CA GLY A 259 13.67 -2.52 12.97
C GLY A 259 12.24 -3.07 13.09
N ILE A 260 12.05 -4.38 13.10
CA ILE A 260 10.74 -5.02 13.26
C ILE A 260 10.35 -4.98 14.75
N LEU A 261 9.14 -4.54 15.07
CA LEU A 261 8.65 -4.53 16.44
C LEU A 261 8.36 -5.96 16.92
N SER A 262 8.77 -6.27 18.14
CA SER A 262 8.25 -7.43 18.86
C SER A 262 6.79 -7.19 19.30
N ASN A 263 6.06 -8.27 19.57
CA ASN A 263 4.70 -8.19 20.12
C ASN A 263 4.64 -7.40 21.44
N THR A 264 5.72 -7.42 22.22
CA THR A 264 5.80 -6.68 23.49
C THR A 264 6.05 -5.20 23.26
N GLU A 265 6.95 -4.84 22.34
CA GLU A 265 7.19 -3.44 21.97
C GLU A 265 5.93 -2.81 21.34
N TYR A 266 5.27 -3.54 20.43
CA TYR A 266 4.02 -3.06 19.82
C TYR A 266 2.91 -2.81 20.85
N ARG A 267 2.76 -3.72 21.83
CA ARG A 267 1.83 -3.51 22.95
C ARG A 267 2.21 -2.35 23.85
N LEU A 268 3.52 -2.09 24.02
CA LEU A 268 4.01 -1.00 24.85
C LEU A 268 3.64 0.36 24.24
N ILE A 269 3.87 0.53 22.93
CA ILE A 269 3.57 1.79 22.23
C ILE A 269 2.06 2.05 22.06
N ASN A 270 1.25 0.99 22.10
CA ASN A 270 -0.22 1.07 21.99
C ASN A 270 -0.96 0.99 23.34
N LYS A 271 -0.24 1.02 24.46
CA LYS A 271 -0.85 0.94 25.79
C LYS A 271 -1.62 2.24 26.09
N ARG A 272 -2.94 2.21 25.91
CA ARG A 272 -3.88 3.22 26.43
C ARG A 272 -4.28 2.90 27.86
#